data_AF-A0A4Y2H774-F1
#
_entry.id   AF-A0A4Y2H774-F1
#
_cell.length_a   1.000
_cell.length_b   1.000
_cell.length_c   1.000
_cell.angle_alpha   90.00
_cell.angle_beta   90.00
_cell.angle_gamma   90.00
#
_symmetry.space_group_name_H-M   'P 1'
#
loop_
_entity.id
_entity.type
_entity.pdbx_description
1 polymer ?
#
loop_
_entity_poly.entity_id
_entity_poly.type
_entity_poly.pdbx_seq_one_letter_code
_entity_poly.pdbx_strand_id
1 'polypeptide(L)'
;MGVITCGELLNVPTEEILKELQGQGVSHVRRVSIWMDGQLLNTKHLILTFDTAELPEQIKAGYMRLSVRAYIPNSPVKIDIQLRKNSHRAENRYRP
;
A
#
# COMPACT_ATOMS: atom_id res chain seq x y z
N MET A 1 11.66 -2.91 3.94
CA MET A 1 10.43 -2.68 3.13
C MET A 1 10.03 -1.22 3.22
N GLY A 2 9.56 -0.65 2.12
CA GLY A 2 9.09 0.73 2.05
C GLY A 2 7.66 0.84 1.54
N VAL A 3 7.07 2.03 1.69
CA VAL A 3 5.78 2.41 1.15
C VAL A 3 5.96 3.62 0.26
N ILE A 4 5.39 3.56 -0.93
CA ILE A 4 5.20 4.71 -1.80
C ILE A 4 3.71 4.99 -1.95
N THR A 5 3.40 6.25 -2.25
CA THR A 5 2.03 6.71 -2.53
C THR A 5 2.03 7.37 -3.89
N CYS A 6 1.37 6.78 -4.88
CA CYS A 6 1.31 7.31 -6.23
C CYS A 6 -0.03 6.96 -6.87
N GLY A 7 -0.82 7.99 -7.24
CA GLY A 7 -2.13 7.80 -7.87
C GLY A 7 -2.03 7.26 -9.29
N GLU A 8 -0.99 7.61 -10.03
CA GLU A 8 -0.80 7.17 -11.42
C GLU A 8 -0.55 5.66 -11.54
N LEU A 9 -0.02 5.04 -10.47
CA LEU A 9 0.22 3.60 -10.41
C LEU A 9 -0.99 2.77 -9.92
N LEU A 10 -2.14 3.40 -9.70
CA LEU A 10 -3.33 2.76 -9.10
C LEU A 10 -3.82 1.56 -9.91
N ASN A 11 -3.85 1.71 -11.23
CA ASN A 11 -4.40 0.73 -12.17
C ASN A 11 -3.32 -0.03 -12.95
N VAL A 12 -2.04 0.23 -12.65
CA VAL A 12 -0.92 -0.44 -13.32
C VAL A 12 -0.70 -1.81 -12.67
N PRO A 13 -0.56 -2.91 -13.42
CA PRO A 13 -0.26 -4.24 -12.87
C PRO A 13 1.00 -4.23 -11.99
N THR A 14 1.01 -5.02 -10.91
CA THR A 14 2.16 -5.06 -9.97
C THR A 14 3.43 -5.56 -10.63
N GLU A 15 3.30 -6.41 -11.64
CA GLU A 15 4.40 -7.05 -12.38
C GLU A 15 5.11 -6.04 -13.27
N GLU A 16 4.34 -5.11 -13.87
CA GLU A 16 4.88 -4.02 -14.68
C GLU A 16 5.65 -3.02 -13.80
N ILE A 17 5.06 -2.64 -12.65
CA ILE A 17 5.72 -1.79 -11.67
C ILE A 17 7.01 -2.45 -11.15
N LEU A 18 6.96 -3.75 -10.85
CA LEU A 18 8.13 -4.49 -10.40
C LEU A 18 9.23 -4.43 -11.45
N LYS A 19 8.92 -4.74 -12.73
CA LYS A 19 9.89 -4.71 -13.82
C LYS A 19 10.55 -3.34 -13.98
N GLU A 20 9.79 -2.27 -13.85
CA GLU A 20 10.32 -0.90 -13.94
C GLU A 20 11.23 -0.55 -12.76
N LEU A 21 10.83 -0.93 -11.55
CA LEU A 21 11.56 -0.59 -10.32
C LEU A 21 12.69 -1.57 -9.97
N GLN A 22 12.77 -2.72 -10.64
CA GLN A 22 13.76 -3.77 -10.36
C GLN A 22 15.20 -3.26 -10.45
N GLY A 23 15.50 -2.37 -11.40
CA GLY A 23 16.82 -1.75 -11.55
C GLY A 23 17.22 -0.82 -10.38
N GLN A 24 16.30 -0.53 -9.46
CA GLN A 24 16.52 0.27 -8.25
C GLN A 24 16.51 -0.61 -6.99
N GLY A 25 16.68 -1.92 -7.13
CA GLY A 25 16.79 -2.86 -6.01
C GLY A 25 15.45 -3.28 -5.40
N VAL A 26 14.33 -3.07 -6.10
CA VAL A 26 13.01 -3.58 -5.67
C VAL A 26 12.85 -5.02 -6.13
N SER A 27 12.60 -5.94 -5.20
CA SER A 27 12.39 -7.37 -5.48
C SER A 27 10.96 -7.84 -5.36
N HIS A 28 10.10 -7.09 -4.66
CA HIS A 28 8.68 -7.43 -4.58
C HIS A 28 7.82 -6.17 -4.46
N VAL A 29 6.68 -6.16 -5.16
CA VAL A 29 5.68 -5.09 -5.08
C VAL A 29 4.36 -5.69 -4.61
N ARG A 30 3.81 -5.15 -3.53
CA ARG A 30 2.49 -5.53 -3.02
C ARG A 30 1.55 -4.34 -3.04
N ARG A 31 0.40 -4.51 -3.69
CA ARG A 31 -0.67 -3.50 -3.67
C ARG A 31 -1.44 -3.54 -2.36
N VAL A 32 -1.68 -2.37 -1.78
CA VAL A 32 -2.59 -2.24 -0.65
C VAL A 32 -3.99 -2.05 -1.20
N SER A 33 -4.89 -2.94 -0.81
CA SER A 33 -6.30 -2.87 -1.17
C SER A 33 -7.14 -2.82 0.10
N ILE A 34 -8.32 -2.21 -0.01
CA ILE A 34 -9.28 -2.06 1.09
C ILE A 34 -10.61 -2.68 0.70
N TRP A 35 -11.27 -3.30 1.66
CA TRP A 35 -12.65 -3.75 1.49
C TRP A 35 -13.59 -2.58 1.77
N MET A 36 -14.35 -2.17 0.76
CA MET A 36 -15.34 -1.11 0.86
C MET A 36 -16.59 -1.53 0.08
N ASP A 37 -17.76 -1.43 0.73
CA ASP A 37 -19.07 -1.70 0.14
C ASP A 37 -19.15 -3.04 -0.64
N GLY A 38 -18.57 -4.09 -0.07
CA GLY A 38 -18.60 -5.45 -0.66
C GLY A 38 -17.61 -5.68 -1.80
N GLN A 39 -16.73 -4.72 -2.10
CA GLN A 39 -15.71 -4.82 -3.13
C GLN A 39 -14.30 -4.60 -2.57
N LEU A 40 -13.32 -5.30 -3.15
CA LEU A 40 -11.91 -5.07 -2.87
C LEU A 40 -11.38 -3.98 -3.80
N LEU A 41 -11.10 -2.80 -3.25
CA LEU A 41 -10.63 -1.64 -4.00
C LEU A 41 -9.13 -1.47 -3.82
N ASN A 42 -8.43 -1.33 -4.94
CA ASN A 42 -7.03 -0.94 -4.94
C ASN A 42 -6.86 0.47 -4.38
N THR A 43 -5.77 0.71 -3.67
CA THR A 43 -5.37 2.06 -3.23
C THR A 43 -4.11 2.51 -3.96
N LYS A 44 -3.82 3.81 -3.89
CA LYS A 44 -2.59 4.42 -4.42
C LYS A 44 -1.31 4.01 -3.65
N HIS A 45 -1.43 3.17 -2.63
CA HIS A 45 -0.30 2.77 -1.78
C HIS A 45 0.27 1.43 -2.25
N LEU A 46 1.59 1.40 -2.42
CA LEU A 46 2.33 0.20 -2.74
C LEU A 46 3.37 -0.05 -1.66
N ILE A 47 3.50 -1.31 -1.26
CA ILE A 47 4.55 -1.78 -0.37
C ILE A 47 5.63 -2.41 -1.23
N LEU A 48 6.85 -1.93 -1.07
CA LEU A 48 8.02 -2.36 -1.81
C LEU A 48 8.95 -3.15 -0.89
N THR A 49 9.43 -4.29 -1.36
CA THR A 49 10.54 -5.02 -0.74
C THR A 49 11.80 -4.69 -1.51
N PHE A 50 12.86 -4.36 -0.79
CA PHE A 50 14.16 -4.02 -1.35
C PHE A 50 15.16 -5.11 -1.00
N ASP A 51 16.14 -5.33 -1.86
CA ASP A 51 17.21 -6.31 -1.65
C ASP A 51 18.30 -5.81 -0.70
N THR A 52 18.26 -4.53 -0.35
CA THR A 52 19.17 -3.87 0.59
C THR A 52 18.55 -3.73 1.98
N ALA A 53 19.40 -3.79 3.01
CA ALA A 53 19.00 -3.51 4.39
C ALA A 53 18.65 -2.03 4.60
N GLU A 54 19.35 -1.14 3.90
CA GLU A 54 19.08 0.30 3.93
C GLU A 54 17.91 0.65 3.02
N LEU A 55 16.99 1.46 3.56
CA LEU A 55 15.83 1.94 2.84
C LEU A 55 16.20 3.21 2.06
N PRO A 56 16.04 3.25 0.73
CA PRO A 56 16.27 4.48 -0.02
C PRO A 56 15.23 5.54 0.38
N GLU A 57 15.60 6.82 0.37
CA GLU A 57 14.65 7.91 0.65
C GLU A 57 13.71 8.18 -0.53
N GLN A 58 14.16 7.90 -1.76
CA GLN A 58 13.43 8.15 -2.99
C GLN A 58 13.70 7.06 -4.02
N ILE A 59 12.71 6.83 -4.88
CA ILE A 59 12.85 6.02 -6.11
C ILE A 59 12.23 6.76 -7.29
N LYS A 60 12.57 6.32 -8.50
CA LYS A 60 12.06 6.88 -9.74
C LYS A 60 11.06 5.93 -10.40
N ALA A 61 9.91 6.42 -10.80
CA ALA A 61 8.96 5.72 -11.66
C ALA A 61 8.60 6.65 -12.83
N GLY A 62 9.00 6.28 -14.04
CA GLY A 62 8.95 7.11 -15.23
C GLY A 62 9.76 8.38 -15.01
N TYR A 63 9.08 9.53 -15.05
CA TYR A 63 9.67 10.85 -14.77
C TYR A 63 9.48 11.29 -13.31
N MET A 64 8.70 10.55 -12.51
CA MET A 64 8.37 10.92 -11.13
C MET A 64 9.46 10.49 -10.15
N ARG A 65 9.71 11.33 -9.14
CA ARG A 65 10.48 10.96 -7.95
C ARG A 65 9.50 10.73 -6.79
N LEU A 66 9.47 9.52 -6.26
CA LEU A 66 8.54 9.10 -5.21
C LEU A 66 9.30 8.93 -3.90
N SER A 67 8.88 9.64 -2.86
CA SER A 67 9.43 9.42 -1.51
C SER A 67 9.03 8.05 -0.99
N VAL A 68 10.01 7.33 -0.45
CA VAL A 68 9.81 6.04 0.19
C VAL A 68 9.76 6.24 1.70
N ARG A 69 8.72 5.71 2.34
CA ARG A 69 8.58 5.73 3.80
C ARG A 69 8.72 4.32 4.34
N ALA A 70 9.26 4.16 5.55
CA ALA A 70 9.30 2.84 6.19
C ALA A 70 7.90 2.24 6.31
N TYR A 71 7.73 0.97 5.92
CA TYR A 71 6.47 0.26 6.12
C TYR A 71 6.31 -0.10 7.59
N ILE A 72 5.20 0.33 8.20
CA ILE A 72 4.81 -0.08 9.55
C ILE A 72 3.64 -1.08 9.41
N PRO A 73 3.85 -2.37 9.73
CA PRO A 73 2.78 -3.34 9.65
C PRO A 73 1.65 -3.02 10.65
N ASN A 74 0.42 -3.33 10.27
CA ASN A 74 -0.69 -3.31 11.20
C ASN A 74 -0.48 -4.43 12.22
N SER A 75 -0.19 -4.06 13.47
CA SER A 75 -0.12 -5.03 14.56
C SER A 75 -1.51 -5.57 14.88
N PRO A 76 -1.62 -6.78 15.45
CA PRO A 76 -2.90 -7.38 15.85
C PRO A 76 -3.78 -6.43 16.67
N VAL A 77 -3.16 -5.67 17.59
CA VAL A 77 -3.85 -4.67 18.42
C VAL A 77 -4.48 -3.56 17.57
N LYS A 78 -3.78 -3.05 16.55
CA LYS A 78 -4.33 -2.04 15.63
C LYS A 78 -5.44 -2.61 14.77
N ILE A 79 -5.33 -3.89 14.37
CA ILE A 79 -6.36 -4.59 13.60
C ILE A 79 -7.62 -4.72 14.44
N ASP A 80 -7.54 -5.17 15.70
CA ASP A 80 -8.68 -5.29 16.60
C ASP A 80 -9.40 -3.96 16.81
N ILE A 81 -8.65 -2.88 17.02
CA ILE A 81 -9.22 -1.52 17.15
C ILE A 81 -9.95 -1.13 15.86
N GLN A 82 -9.38 -1.43 14.69
CA GLN A 82 -10.01 -1.09 13.41
C GLN A 82 -11.26 -1.93 13.16
N LEU A 83 -11.24 -3.23 13.48
CA LEU A 83 -12.41 -4.11 13.38
C LEU A 83 -13.55 -3.62 14.28
N ARG A 84 -13.24 -3.28 15.55
CA ARG A 84 -14.22 -2.71 16.49
C ARG A 84 -14.81 -1.39 15.96
N LYS A 85 -13.98 -0.47 15.47
CA LYS A 85 -14.43 0.79 14.86
C LYS A 85 -15.31 0.58 13.62
N ASN A 86 -14.94 -0.37 12.76
CA ASN A 86 -15.70 -0.70 11.56
C ASN A 86 -17.06 -1.34 11.90
N SER A 87 -17.13 -2.15 12.97
CA SER A 87 -18.35 -2.79 13.45
C SER A 87 -19.36 -1.75 13.96
N HIS A 88 -18.95 -0.81 14.81
CA HIS A 88 -19.82 0.29 15.26
C HIS A 88 -20.31 1.19 14.11
N ARG A 89 -19.51 1.37 13.04
CA ARG A 89 -19.91 2.13 11.85
C ARG A 89 -20.90 1.36 10.95
N ALA A 90 -20.91 0.03 11.01
CA ALA A 90 -21.92 -0.78 10.32
C ALA A 90 -23.28 -0.69 11.04
N GLU A 91 -23.27 -0.70 12.38
CA GLU A 91 -24.49 -0.65 13.20
C GLU A 91 -25.20 0.71 13.13
N ASN A 92 -24.45 1.80 12.96
CA ASN A 92 -25.02 3.15 12.83
C ASN A 92 -25.53 3.49 11.40
N ARG A 93 -25.46 2.56 10.45
CA ARG A 93 -26.05 2.68 9.09
C ARG A 93 -27.44 2.07 8.97
N TYR A 94 -27.93 1.39 10.02
CA TYR A 94 -29.21 0.67 10.05
C TYR A 94 -30.14 1.13 11.19
N ARG A 95 -29.90 2.28 11.80
CA ARG A 95 -30.92 2.92 12.67
C ARG A 95 -31.80 3.84 11.83
N PRO A 96 -33.14 3.72 11.92
CA PRO A 96 -34.09 4.54 11.17
C PRO A 96 -34.06 6.01 11.61
#